data_AF-A0A842WXG3-F1
#
_entry.id   AF-A0A842WXG3-F1
#
_cell.length_a   1.000
_cell.length_b   1.000
_cell.length_c   1.000
_cell.angle_alpha   90.00
_cell.angle_beta   90.00
_cell.angle_gamma   90.00
#
_symmetry.space_group_name_H-M   'P 1'
#
loop_
_entity.id
_entity.type
_entity.pdbx_description
1 polymer ?
#
loop_
_entity_poly.entity_id
_entity_poly.type
_entity_poly.pdbx_seq_one_letter_code
_entity_poly.pdbx_strand_id
1 'polypeptide(L)'
;MTGTSTTEVTCVKCKRVYETEVIDHIDLSEDRELIRKIKSGKANRVQCPKCKKVMYLDRSFVINFEPQNLIVLFDPHLKNKADIDNIMRSYESIISFNEIFVEVGAETEFKVISDLKKLKSLITNYAKLYM
;
A
#
# COMPACT_ATOMS: atom_id res chain seq x y z
N MET A 1 5.58 10.49 5.45
CA MET A 1 5.89 9.56 6.57
C MET A 1 5.20 8.20 6.37
N THR A 2 5.91 7.09 6.62
CA THR A 2 5.31 5.74 6.57
C THR A 2 4.30 5.57 7.71
N GLY A 3 3.05 5.27 7.37
CA GLY A 3 2.01 4.95 8.34
C GLY A 3 2.01 3.46 8.64
N THR A 4 2.18 3.10 9.91
CA THR A 4 2.06 1.72 10.39
C THR A 4 0.88 1.57 11.34
N SER A 5 0.34 0.35 11.41
CA SER A 5 -0.60 -0.06 12.45
C SER A 5 -0.20 -1.40 13.03
N THR A 6 -0.73 -1.71 14.22
CA THR A 6 -0.56 -3.02 14.85
C THR A 6 -1.74 -3.91 14.47
N THR A 7 -1.46 -5.15 14.06
CA THR A 7 -2.48 -6.15 13.75
C THR A 7 -2.19 -7.48 14.42
N GLU A 8 -3.24 -8.22 14.75
CA GLU A 8 -3.14 -9.60 15.18
C GLU A 8 -2.85 -10.52 13.98
N VAL A 9 -1.94 -11.48 14.17
CA VAL A 9 -1.55 -12.48 13.17
C VAL A 9 -1.54 -13.87 13.81
N THR A 10 -2.18 -14.82 13.14
CA THR A 10 -2.09 -16.24 13.50
C THR A 10 -1.00 -16.95 12.69
N CYS A 11 -0.02 -17.56 13.37
CA CYS A 11 1.03 -18.32 12.71
C CYS A 11 0.49 -19.56 11.98
N VAL A 12 0.70 -19.67 10.67
CA VAL A 12 0.24 -20.83 9.88
C VAL A 12 0.83 -22.17 10.35
N LYS A 13 2.06 -22.16 10.91
CA LYS A 13 2.79 -23.36 11.36
C LYS A 13 2.44 -23.77 12.79
N CYS A 14 2.63 -22.88 13.76
CA CYS A 14 2.48 -23.23 15.18
C CYS A 14 1.18 -22.72 15.83
N LYS A 15 0.30 -22.09 15.03
CA LYS A 15 -1.01 -21.54 15.43
C LYS A 15 -0.99 -20.50 16.56
N ARG A 16 0.20 -20.10 17.04
CA ARG A 16 0.35 -18.98 17.97
C ARG A 16 -0.18 -17.70 17.34
N VAL A 17 -1.05 -17.02 18.09
CA VAL A 17 -1.52 -15.68 17.82
C VAL A 17 -0.53 -14.68 18.42
N TYR A 18 -0.20 -13.62 17.69
CA TYR A 18 0.71 -12.56 18.13
C TYR A 18 0.42 -11.26 17.37
N GLU A 19 0.77 -10.13 17.97
CA GLU A 19 0.67 -8.82 17.36
C GLU A 19 1.96 -8.45 16.62
N THR A 20 1.83 -7.68 15.54
CA THR A 20 2.96 -7.17 14.76
C THR A 20 2.57 -5.87 14.07
N GLU A 21 3.55 -5.00 13.85
CA GLU A 21 3.37 -3.86 12.97
C GLU A 21 3.25 -4.29 11.51
N VAL A 22 2.36 -3.60 10.80
CA VAL A 22 2.14 -3.68 9.37
C VAL A 22 2.12 -2.28 8.77
N ILE A 23 2.45 -2.23 7.49
CA ILE A 23 2.51 -0.99 6.73
C ILE A 23 1.14 -0.77 6.08
N ASP A 24 0.53 0.38 6.36
CA ASP A 24 -0.73 0.82 5.77
C ASP A 24 -0.53 1.96 4.76
N HIS A 25 0.48 2.80 4.98
CA HIS A 25 0.79 3.95 4.12
C HIS A 25 2.30 4.09 3.89
N ILE A 26 2.70 4.41 2.66
CA ILE A 26 4.09 4.59 2.26
C ILE A 26 4.23 5.90 1.50
N ASP A 27 5.14 6.75 1.93
CA ASP A 27 5.61 7.87 1.13
C ASP A 27 6.95 7.51 0.49
N LEU A 28 6.99 7.44 -0.84
CA LEU A 28 8.19 7.03 -1.57
C LEU A 28 9.29 8.10 -1.59
N SER A 29 8.96 9.36 -1.31
CA SER A 29 9.95 10.44 -1.24
C SER A 29 10.81 10.35 0.03
N GLU A 30 10.29 9.72 1.08
CA GLU A 30 10.93 9.68 2.40
C GLU A 30 11.67 8.37 2.70
N ASP A 31 11.20 7.21 2.22
CA ASP A 31 11.76 5.90 2.63
C ASP A 31 12.19 5.00 1.45
N ARG A 32 13.49 5.07 1.14
CA ARG A 32 14.14 4.26 0.08
C ARG A 32 14.21 2.75 0.42
N GLU A 33 14.20 2.36 1.69
CA GLU A 33 14.26 0.94 2.08
C GLU A 33 12.93 0.23 1.88
N LEU A 34 11.81 0.92 2.14
CA LEU A 34 10.47 0.40 1.88
C LEU A 34 10.25 0.06 0.41
N ILE A 35 10.81 0.84 -0.51
CA ILE A 35 10.80 0.54 -1.96
C ILE A 35 11.36 -0.84 -2.27
N ARG A 36 12.48 -1.22 -1.63
CA ARG A 36 13.07 -2.55 -1.80
C ARG A 36 12.16 -3.64 -1.24
N LYS A 37 11.50 -3.38 -0.10
CA LYS A 37 10.54 -4.32 0.51
C LYS A 37 9.33 -4.53 -0.41
N ILE A 38 8.74 -3.47 -0.99
CA ILE A 38 7.62 -3.60 -1.93
C ILE A 38 8.05 -4.32 -3.21
N LYS A 39 9.18 -3.94 -3.82
CA LYS A 39 9.70 -4.58 -5.05
C LYS A 39 9.96 -6.07 -4.87
N SER A 40 10.36 -6.49 -3.67
CA SER A 40 10.58 -7.90 -3.35
C SER A 40 9.31 -8.65 -2.92
N GLY A 41 8.14 -7.98 -2.87
CA GLY A 41 6.88 -8.58 -2.39
C GLY A 41 6.87 -8.81 -0.87
N LYS A 42 7.70 -8.07 -0.13
CA LYS A 42 7.92 -8.23 1.32
C LYS A 42 7.29 -7.11 2.15
N ALA A 43 6.47 -6.23 1.57
CA ALA A 43 5.93 -5.03 2.23
C ALA A 43 5.20 -5.34 3.55
N ASN A 44 4.61 -6.53 3.70
CA ASN A 44 4.06 -6.99 4.98
C ASN A 44 4.52 -8.42 5.30
N ARG A 45 5.84 -8.64 5.25
CA ARG A 45 6.48 -9.90 5.66
C ARG A 45 6.65 -9.93 7.18
N VAL A 46 6.04 -10.92 7.82
CA VAL A 46 6.09 -11.10 9.28
C VAL A 46 6.76 -12.41 9.66
N GLN A 47 7.38 -12.45 10.84
CA GLN A 47 8.05 -13.64 11.35
C GLN A 47 7.45 -14.05 12.68
N CYS A 48 6.99 -15.30 12.79
CA CYS A 48 6.45 -15.82 14.04
C CYS A 48 7.53 -15.81 15.14
N PRO A 49 7.27 -15.19 16.31
CA PRO A 49 8.28 -15.09 17.36
C PRO A 49 8.65 -16.45 17.96
N LYS A 50 7.70 -17.41 17.98
CA LYS A 50 7.85 -18.77 18.54
C LYS A 50 8.63 -19.72 17.63
N CYS A 51 8.14 -19.94 16.41
CA CYS A 51 8.70 -20.97 15.51
C CYS A 51 9.54 -20.42 14.35
N LYS A 52 9.75 -19.10 14.32
CA LYS A 52 10.53 -18.36 13.30
C LYS A 52 10.02 -18.51 11.86
N LYS A 53 8.83 -19.12 11.65
CA LYS A 53 8.19 -19.21 10.34
C LYS A 53 7.91 -17.81 9.79
N VAL A 54 8.37 -17.58 8.57
CA VAL A 54 8.11 -16.38 7.79
C VAL A 54 6.78 -16.53 7.05
N MET A 55 5.98 -15.47 7.08
CA MET A 55 4.69 -15.38 6.40
C MET A 55 4.57 -14.02 5.71
N TYR A 56 3.71 -13.95 4.71
CA TYR A 56 3.37 -12.72 4.00
C TYR A 56 1.91 -12.42 4.29
N LEU A 57 1.64 -11.22 4.80
CA LEU A 57 0.28 -10.77 5.01
C LEU A 57 -0.24 -10.16 3.70
N ASP A 58 -1.35 -10.71 3.23
CA ASP A 58 -2.00 -10.27 2.01
C ASP A 58 -2.94 -9.11 2.35
N ARG A 59 -2.36 -7.93 2.53
CA ARG A 59 -3.05 -6.71 2.99
C ARG A 59 -2.90 -5.58 1.98
N SER A 60 -3.93 -4.74 1.95
CA SER A 60 -3.97 -3.51 1.19
C SER A 60 -3.13 -2.43 1.85
N PHE A 61 -2.53 -1.53 1.06
CA PHE A 61 -1.80 -0.38 1.56
C PHE A 61 -1.76 0.74 0.51
N VAL A 62 -1.64 1.97 0.98
CA VAL A 62 -1.59 3.18 0.16
C VAL A 62 -0.13 3.61 -0.05
N ILE A 63 0.17 4.12 -1.24
CA ILE A 63 1.50 4.57 -1.62
C ILE A 63 1.39 5.94 -2.28
N ASN A 64 2.08 6.93 -1.72
CA ASN A 64 2.22 8.25 -2.32
C ASN A 64 3.49 8.33 -3.18
N PHE A 65 3.33 8.77 -4.43
CA PHE A 65 4.39 8.96 -5.42
C PHE A 65 4.63 10.46 -5.62
N GLU A 66 5.35 11.09 -4.70
CA GLU A 66 5.80 12.49 -4.84
C GLU A 66 7.10 12.57 -5.66
N PRO A 67 7.27 13.48 -6.64
CA PRO A 67 6.42 14.63 -6.97
C PRO A 67 5.45 14.37 -8.14
N GLN A 68 5.07 13.12 -8.40
CA GLN A 68 4.17 12.79 -9.52
C GLN A 68 2.70 13.10 -9.22
N ASN A 69 2.39 13.62 -8.02
CA ASN A 69 1.05 13.78 -7.49
C ASN A 69 0.20 12.53 -7.75
N LEU A 70 0.75 11.34 -7.44
CA LEU A 70 0.08 10.07 -7.69
C LEU A 70 -0.08 9.28 -6.39
N ILE A 71 -1.32 8.95 -6.05
CA ILE A 71 -1.65 8.07 -4.94
C ILE A 71 -2.10 6.71 -5.50
N VAL A 72 -1.50 5.63 -5.02
CA VAL A 72 -1.86 4.27 -5.39
C VAL A 72 -2.36 3.51 -4.16
N LEU A 73 -3.60 3.04 -4.22
CA LEU A 73 -4.06 1.96 -3.34
C LEU A 73 -3.69 0.62 -3.98
N PHE A 74 -2.82 -0.14 -3.32
CA PHE A 74 -2.58 -1.53 -3.67
C PHE A 74 -3.47 -2.44 -2.84
N ASP A 75 -4.24 -3.32 -3.48
CA ASP A 75 -5.05 -4.34 -2.81
C ASP A 75 -5.07 -5.64 -3.62
N PRO A 76 -4.46 -6.72 -3.13
CA PRO A 76 -4.35 -7.98 -3.86
C PRO A 76 -5.69 -8.72 -4.03
N HIS A 77 -6.71 -8.38 -3.26
CA HIS A 77 -8.03 -9.02 -3.28
C HIS A 77 -9.03 -8.31 -4.19
N LEU A 78 -8.80 -7.05 -4.54
CA LEU A 78 -9.64 -6.25 -5.44
C LEU A 78 -9.47 -6.64 -6.92
N LYS A 79 -10.13 -7.75 -7.31
CA LYS A 79 -10.11 -8.25 -8.70
C LYS A 79 -11.32 -7.84 -9.52
N ASN A 80 -12.42 -7.50 -8.85
CA ASN A 80 -13.67 -7.14 -9.50
C ASN A 80 -13.69 -5.65 -9.84
N LYS A 81 -14.10 -5.33 -11.07
CA LYS A 81 -14.22 -3.94 -11.54
C LYS A 81 -15.21 -3.14 -10.70
N ALA A 82 -16.33 -3.73 -10.27
CA ALA A 82 -17.33 -3.01 -9.50
C ALA A 82 -16.78 -2.51 -8.14
N ASP A 83 -15.95 -3.32 -7.48
CA ASP A 83 -15.37 -2.95 -6.18
C ASP A 83 -14.29 -1.86 -6.35
N ILE A 84 -13.53 -1.92 -7.44
CA ILE A 84 -12.59 -0.86 -7.82
C ILE A 84 -13.34 0.46 -8.08
N ASP A 85 -14.41 0.41 -8.89
CA ASP A 85 -15.21 1.58 -9.23
C ASP A 85 -15.86 2.20 -7.98
N ASN A 86 -16.30 1.38 -7.02
CA ASN A 86 -16.85 1.86 -5.74
C ASN A 86 -15.80 2.59 -4.88
N ILE A 87 -14.56 2.10 -4.86
CA ILE A 87 -13.47 2.77 -4.14
C ILE A 87 -13.11 4.09 -4.81
N MET A 88 -13.02 4.11 -6.14
CA MET A 88 -12.78 5.33 -6.91
C MET A 88 -13.85 6.39 -6.61
N ARG A 89 -15.14 6.01 -6.63
CA ARG A 89 -16.24 6.91 -6.26
C ARG A 89 -16.16 7.40 -4.82
N SER A 90 -15.74 6.54 -3.90
CA SER A 90 -15.59 6.91 -2.49
C SER A 90 -14.49 7.95 -2.32
N TYR A 91 -13.37 7.79 -3.04
CA TYR A 91 -12.30 8.78 -3.09
C TYR A 91 -12.80 10.12 -3.66
N GLU A 92 -13.46 10.10 -4.83
CA GLU A 92 -14.03 11.29 -5.48
C GLU A 92 -15.02 12.02 -4.56
N SER A 93 -15.87 11.27 -3.87
CA SER A 93 -16.80 11.80 -2.90
C SER A 93 -16.06 12.54 -1.78
N ILE A 94 -15.06 11.92 -1.15
CA ILE A 94 -14.30 12.52 -0.04
C ILE A 94 -13.60 13.82 -0.47
N ILE A 95 -12.94 13.83 -1.64
CA ILE A 95 -12.25 15.04 -2.11
C ILE A 95 -13.23 16.17 -2.45
N SER A 96 -14.46 15.84 -2.88
CA SER A 96 -15.47 16.84 -3.24
C SER A 96 -16.11 17.56 -2.04
N PHE A 97 -16.03 16.99 -0.84
CA PHE A 97 -16.67 17.54 0.37
C PHE A 97 -15.87 18.64 1.07
N ASN A 98 -14.61 18.85 0.71
CA ASN A 98 -13.73 19.80 1.38
C ASN A 98 -12.99 20.64 0.35
N GLU A 99 -13.22 21.96 0.36
CA GLU A 99 -12.62 22.91 -0.59
C GLU A 99 -11.09 22.78 -0.69
N ILE A 100 -10.41 22.49 0.42
CA ILE A 100 -8.95 22.26 0.45
C ILE A 100 -8.57 20.98 -0.31
N PHE A 101 -9.39 19.93 -0.21
CA PHE A 101 -9.13 18.67 -0.92
C PHE A 101 -9.58 18.71 -2.38
N VAL A 102 -10.44 19.65 -2.78
CA VAL A 102 -10.83 19.83 -4.18
C VAL A 102 -9.62 20.27 -5.01
N GLU A 103 -8.86 21.25 -4.53
CA GLU A 103 -7.67 21.74 -5.23
C GLU A 103 -6.58 20.66 -5.31
N VAL A 104 -6.23 20.05 -4.17
CA VAL A 104 -5.22 18.98 -4.12
C VAL A 104 -5.66 17.75 -4.91
N GLY A 105 -6.93 17.37 -4.81
CA GLY A 105 -7.51 16.23 -5.51
C GLY A 105 -7.62 16.42 -7.02
N ALA A 106 -7.77 17.65 -7.50
CA ALA A 106 -7.76 17.96 -8.94
C ALA A 106 -6.36 17.77 -9.55
N GLU A 107 -5.31 17.98 -8.77
CA GLU A 107 -3.92 17.81 -9.20
C GLU A 107 -3.35 16.42 -8.90
N THR A 108 -4.06 15.60 -8.12
CA THR A 108 -3.63 14.28 -7.67
C THR A 108 -4.32 13.16 -8.41
N GLU A 109 -3.55 12.37 -9.16
CA GLU A 109 -4.04 11.13 -9.76
C GLU A 109 -4.21 10.04 -8.69
N PHE A 110 -5.38 9.39 -8.63
CA PHE A 110 -5.61 8.24 -7.75
C PHE A 110 -5.77 6.96 -8.56
N LYS A 111 -5.08 5.89 -8.16
CA LYS A 111 -5.13 4.57 -8.81
C LYS A 111 -5.37 3.45 -7.82
N VAL A 112 -6.21 2.49 -8.19
CA VAL A 112 -6.36 1.22 -7.48
C VAL A 112 -5.70 0.10 -8.30
N ILE A 113 -4.81 -0.66 -7.67
CA ILE A 113 -4.04 -1.73 -8.33
C ILE A 113 -4.09 -3.00 -7.50
N SER A 114 -4.47 -4.10 -8.13
CA SER A 114 -4.39 -5.44 -7.51
C SER A 114 -3.26 -6.32 -8.06
N ASP A 115 -2.71 -5.96 -9.22
CA ASP A 115 -1.60 -6.69 -9.82
C ASP A 115 -0.24 -6.18 -9.30
N LEU A 116 0.42 -7.05 -8.53
CA LEU A 116 1.76 -6.77 -8.01
C LEU A 116 2.78 -6.46 -9.11
N LYS A 117 2.65 -7.03 -10.32
CA LYS A 117 3.55 -6.71 -11.45
C LYS A 117 3.38 -5.25 -11.88
N LYS A 118 2.14 -4.77 -11.98
CA LYS A 118 1.85 -3.35 -12.30
C LYS A 118 2.43 -2.43 -11.23
N LEU A 119 2.24 -2.78 -9.95
CA LEU A 119 2.81 -2.00 -8.85
C LEU A 119 4.34 -1.94 -8.93
N LYS A 120 5.01 -3.08 -9.14
CA LYS A 120 6.48 -3.13 -9.28
C LYS A 120 6.98 -2.29 -10.45
N SER A 121 6.24 -2.26 -11.56
CA SER A 121 6.56 -1.43 -12.71
C SER A 121 6.51 0.06 -12.36
N LEU A 122 5.45 0.52 -11.70
CA LEU A 122 5.31 1.92 -11.25
C LEU A 122 6.46 2.34 -10.34
N ILE A 123 6.76 1.56 -9.30
CA ILE A 123 7.86 1.86 -8.37
C ILE A 123 9.22 1.81 -9.07
N THR A 124 9.38 0.97 -10.10
CA THR A 124 10.62 0.92 -10.88
C THR A 124 10.78 2.17 -11.74
N ASN A 125 9.71 2.63 -12.39
CA ASN A 125 9.73 3.85 -13.20
C ASN A 125 9.96 5.09 -12.33
N TYR A 126 9.26 5.18 -11.19
CA TYR A 126 9.47 6.22 -10.20
C TYR A 126 10.94 6.28 -9.75
N ALA A 127 11.49 5.14 -9.34
CA ALA A 127 12.88 5.07 -8.88
C ALA A 127 13.92 5.41 -9.96
N LYS A 128 13.60 5.27 -11.26
CA LYS A 128 14.51 5.69 -12.33
C LYS A 128 14.53 7.21 -12.52
N LEU A 129 13.43 7.88 -12.20
CA LEU A 129 13.26 9.31 -12.46
C LEU A 129 13.66 10.17 -11.26
N TYR A 130 13.45 9.67 -10.04
CA TYR A 130 13.50 10.50 -8.82
C TYR A 130 14.46 9.98 -7.72
N MET A 131 15.21 8.90 -7.94
CA MET A 131 16.09 8.31 -6.92
C MET A 131 17.51 8.08 -7.38
#